data_AF-A0A4Q7NQI9-F1
#
_entry.id   AF-A0A4Q7NQI9-F1
#
_cell.length_a   1.000
_cell.length_b   1.000
_cell.length_c   1.000
_cell.angle_alpha   90.00
_cell.angle_beta   90.00
_cell.angle_gamma   90.00
#
_symmetry.space_group_name_H-M   'P 1'
#
loop_
_entity.id
_entity.type
_entity.pdbx_description
1 polymer ?
#
loop_
_entity_poly.entity_id
_entity_poly.type
_entity_poly.pdbx_seq_one_letter_code
_entity_poly.pdbx_strand_id
1 'polypeptide(L)'
;MRGMQRQELVRLDGAPYAAASRLATEGAAVSGTLRRGAFALRHAGWVPAWLRLVAELPVQDLPLSGSAGGRAIRSALGTGGWRARSASHAVLELPASVEEYLRGSKRQAVRTNVRRASAAGYEVARRCGTPGHQGLWEVRRAGGVVATATAVLDREVVLLQTLLKDGQAAIPSEVRYLLHTEVVSDLIADGVRFVVVEAVLGMPPGLKYFGARLGYEARRVRLVALPELAPVQRPAVVDLRQFPVPRLPQVLGGPAGQVLRSGSARR
;
A
#
# COMPACT_ATOMS: atom_id res chain seq x y z
N MET A 1 -26.23 21.59 2.51
CA MET A 1 -24.89 21.40 1.92
C MET A 1 -23.82 22.09 2.77
N ARG A 2 -23.64 21.64 4.03
CA ARG A 2 -22.67 22.20 4.99
C ARG A 2 -21.32 21.50 4.83
N GLY A 3 -20.25 22.28 4.69
CA GLY A 3 -18.97 21.95 5.31
C GLY A 3 -18.07 20.93 4.62
N MET A 4 -17.91 20.99 3.29
CA MET A 4 -16.73 20.39 2.63
C MET A 4 -15.53 21.36 2.74
N GLN A 5 -15.31 21.94 3.94
CA GLN A 5 -14.10 22.70 4.20
C GLN A 5 -12.92 21.74 4.02
N ARG A 6 -12.03 22.12 3.10
CA ARG A 6 -10.73 21.51 2.86
C ARG A 6 -10.13 21.03 4.17
N GLN A 7 -10.23 19.73 4.42
CA GLN A 7 -9.14 19.04 5.09
C GLN A 7 -7.97 19.22 4.13
N GLU A 8 -7.13 20.21 4.41
CA GLU A 8 -5.82 20.29 3.82
C GLU A 8 -5.10 19.06 4.34
N LEU A 9 -5.27 17.96 3.59
CA LEU A 9 -4.79 16.63 3.92
C LEU A 9 -3.37 16.81 4.39
N VAL A 10 -3.10 16.46 5.66
CA VAL A 10 -1.79 16.59 6.28
C VAL A 10 -0.76 16.11 5.28
N ARG A 11 -0.04 17.08 4.73
CA ARG A 11 0.84 16.85 3.60
C ARG A 11 2.01 16.02 4.12
N LEU A 12 2.13 14.77 3.66
CA LEU A 12 3.16 13.81 4.06
C LEU A 12 4.59 14.28 3.68
N ASP A 13 4.72 15.47 3.11
CA ASP A 13 5.94 16.16 2.70
C ASP A 13 6.21 17.46 3.50
N GLY A 14 5.37 17.84 4.48
CA GLY A 14 5.56 19.06 5.28
C GLY A 14 6.63 18.95 6.39
N ALA A 15 7.19 20.09 6.82
CA ALA A 15 8.17 20.14 7.92
C ALA A 15 7.68 19.50 9.25
N PRO A 16 6.41 19.69 9.69
CA PRO A 16 5.90 19.00 10.88
C PRO A 16 5.89 17.49 10.72
N TYR A 17 5.57 17.00 9.52
CA TYR A 17 5.60 15.57 9.20
C TYR A 17 7.04 15.04 9.20
N ALA A 18 8.00 15.79 8.65
CA ALA A 18 9.41 15.40 8.67
C ALA A 18 9.95 15.27 10.10
N ALA A 19 9.63 16.22 10.99
CA ALA A 19 10.02 16.17 12.40
C ALA A 19 9.39 14.96 13.12
N ALA A 20 8.09 14.74 12.92
CA ALA A 20 7.37 13.60 13.49
C ALA A 20 7.89 12.26 12.96
N SER A 21 8.27 12.21 11.68
CA SER A 21 8.88 11.04 11.06
C SER A 21 10.23 10.72 11.68
N ARG A 22 11.09 11.71 11.90
CA ARG A 22 12.40 11.49 12.54
C ARG A 22 12.22 10.96 13.95
N LEU A 23 11.32 11.57 14.74
CA LEU A 23 10.99 11.06 16.08
C LEU A 23 10.52 9.59 16.03
N ALA A 24 9.69 9.23 15.06
CA ALA A 24 9.20 7.86 14.91
C ALA A 24 10.32 6.87 14.50
N THR A 25 11.14 7.21 13.51
CA THR A 25 12.21 6.33 13.01
C THR A 25 13.36 6.21 14.01
N GLU A 26 13.88 7.34 14.52
CA GLU A 26 15.00 7.35 15.47
C GLU A 26 14.56 6.83 16.85
N GLY A 27 13.36 7.21 17.30
CA GLY A 27 12.80 6.72 18.57
C GLY A 27 12.47 5.23 18.56
N ALA A 28 12.17 4.64 17.40
CA ALA A 28 11.96 3.20 17.28
C ALA A 28 13.24 2.38 17.56
N ALA A 29 14.41 2.93 17.22
CA ALA A 29 15.71 2.30 17.47
C ALA A 29 16.11 2.32 18.96
N VAL A 30 15.49 3.19 19.78
CA VAL A 30 15.80 3.29 21.21
C VAL A 30 15.07 2.18 21.99
N SER A 31 15.84 1.26 22.58
CA SER A 31 15.32 0.23 23.49
C SER A 31 15.27 0.72 24.94
N GLY A 32 14.26 0.27 25.70
CA GLY A 32 14.09 0.60 27.12
C GLY A 32 13.35 1.91 27.41
N THR A 33 12.50 1.91 28.45
CA THR A 33 11.61 3.03 28.80
C THR A 33 12.38 4.29 29.19
N LEU A 34 13.43 4.17 30.02
CA LEU A 34 14.23 5.32 30.47
C LEU A 34 14.97 6.01 29.31
N ARG A 35 15.58 5.23 28.42
CA ARG A 35 16.30 5.77 27.26
C ARG A 35 15.36 6.49 26.30
N ARG A 36 14.12 6.01 26.15
CA ARG A 36 13.10 6.69 25.36
C ARG A 36 12.60 7.98 26.01
N GLY A 37 12.47 8.00 27.33
CA GLY A 37 12.19 9.24 28.07
C GLY A 37 13.28 10.28 27.83
N ALA A 38 14.55 9.88 27.99
CA ALA A 38 15.70 10.74 27.71
C ALA A 38 15.74 11.20 26.25
N PHE A 39 15.43 10.31 25.29
CA PHE A 39 15.32 10.66 23.88
C PHE A 39 14.22 11.71 23.65
N ALA A 40 13.01 11.47 24.16
CA ALA A 40 11.91 12.43 24.03
C ALA A 40 12.26 13.81 24.64
N LEU A 41 12.95 13.84 25.77
CA LEU A 41 13.41 15.09 26.40
C LEU A 41 14.47 15.82 25.56
N ARG A 42 15.43 15.10 24.98
CA ARG A 42 16.43 15.67 24.05
C ARG A 42 15.81 16.20 22.76
N HIS A 43 14.67 15.63 22.37
CA HIS A 43 13.90 16.01 21.19
C HIS A 43 12.57 16.68 21.55
N ALA A 44 12.56 17.50 22.61
CA ALA A 44 11.35 18.11 23.14
C ALA A 44 10.56 18.94 22.10
N GLY A 45 11.23 19.52 21.09
CA GLY A 45 10.55 20.22 19.98
C GLY A 45 9.83 19.30 18.98
N TRP A 46 10.21 18.02 18.89
CA TRP A 46 9.60 17.06 17.96
C TRP A 46 8.35 16.41 18.55
N VAL A 47 8.27 16.30 19.88
CA VAL A 47 7.15 15.64 20.57
C VAL A 47 5.82 16.38 20.33
N PRO A 48 5.71 17.71 20.50
CA PRO A 48 4.48 18.44 20.18
C PRO A 48 4.09 18.36 18.71
N ALA A 49 5.06 18.42 17.79
CA ALA A 49 4.81 18.27 16.36
C ALA A 49 4.24 16.89 16.03
N TRP A 50 4.80 15.83 16.64
CA TRP A 50 4.30 14.47 16.50
C TRP A 50 2.90 14.29 17.11
N LEU A 51 2.67 14.80 18.33
CA LEU A 51 1.37 14.72 19.00
C LEU A 51 0.28 15.45 18.20
N ARG A 52 0.58 16.66 17.73
CA ARG A 52 -0.32 17.45 16.88
C ARG A 52 -0.64 16.71 15.59
N LEU A 53 0.39 16.20 14.91
CA LEU A 53 0.23 15.42 13.68
C LEU A 53 -0.72 14.23 13.91
N VAL A 54 -0.45 13.43 14.93
CA VAL A 54 -1.27 12.27 15.30
C VAL A 54 -2.72 12.67 15.62
N ALA A 55 -2.92 13.78 16.35
CA ALA A 55 -4.24 14.27 16.70
C ALA A 55 -5.04 14.75 15.48
N GLU A 56 -4.35 15.32 14.48
CA GLU A 56 -4.94 15.82 13.24
C GLU A 56 -5.22 14.71 12.21
N LEU A 57 -4.64 13.51 12.37
CA LEU A 57 -4.92 12.41 11.45
C LEU A 57 -6.40 11.99 11.49
N PRO A 58 -7.03 11.77 10.32
CA PRO A 58 -8.39 11.28 10.25
C PRO A 58 -8.49 9.90 10.88
N VAL A 59 -9.61 9.65 11.56
CA VAL A 59 -9.92 8.34 12.14
C VAL A 59 -10.65 7.51 11.08
N GLN A 60 -10.15 6.30 10.83
CA GLN A 60 -10.74 5.30 9.97
C GLN A 60 -11.24 4.14 10.81
N ASP A 61 -12.53 3.84 10.67
CA ASP A 61 -13.09 2.62 11.25
C ASP A 61 -12.72 1.42 10.39
N LEU A 62 -12.16 0.40 11.03
CA LEU A 62 -11.82 -0.87 10.43
C LEU A 62 -12.77 -1.93 10.96
N PRO A 63 -13.77 -2.35 10.16
CA PRO A 63 -14.70 -3.39 10.55
C PRO A 63 -13.98 -4.74 10.55
N LEU A 64 -13.82 -5.33 11.74
CA LEU A 64 -13.19 -6.64 11.92
C LEU A 64 -14.20 -7.67 12.44
N SER A 65 -14.25 -8.82 11.78
CA SER A 65 -15.05 -9.97 12.19
C SER A 65 -14.41 -10.73 13.36
N GLY A 66 -15.15 -11.72 13.89
CA GLY A 66 -14.64 -12.69 14.85
C GLY A 66 -13.74 -13.78 14.25
N SER A 67 -13.45 -13.75 12.94
CA SER A 67 -12.65 -14.78 12.26
C SER A 67 -11.21 -14.88 12.79
N ALA A 68 -10.50 -15.95 12.46
CA ALA A 68 -9.07 -16.07 12.79
C ALA A 68 -8.24 -14.90 12.23
N GLY A 69 -8.58 -14.43 11.02
CA GLY A 69 -7.97 -13.25 10.41
C GLY A 69 -8.29 -11.97 11.16
N GLY A 70 -9.56 -11.73 11.49
CA GLY A 70 -9.99 -10.57 12.26
C GLY A 70 -9.33 -10.50 13.65
N ARG A 71 -9.17 -11.63 14.33
CA ARG A 71 -8.43 -11.71 15.60
C ARG A 71 -6.93 -11.46 15.42
N ALA A 72 -6.32 -12.00 14.38
CA ALA A 72 -4.91 -11.76 14.08
C ALA A 72 -4.64 -10.28 13.75
N ILE A 73 -5.48 -9.65 12.92
CA ILE A 73 -5.39 -8.20 12.62
C ILE A 73 -5.61 -7.39 13.90
N ARG A 74 -6.61 -7.74 14.72
CA ARG A 74 -6.86 -7.06 16.00
C ARG A 74 -5.68 -7.16 16.96
N SER A 75 -5.03 -8.32 17.03
CA SER A 75 -3.83 -8.50 17.81
C SER A 75 -2.70 -7.62 17.27
N ALA A 76 -2.42 -7.69 15.98
CA ALA A 76 -1.33 -6.93 15.35
C ALA A 76 -1.51 -5.41 15.51
N LEU A 77 -2.73 -4.90 15.35
CA LEU A 77 -3.03 -3.47 15.45
C LEU A 77 -3.34 -3.00 16.88
N GLY A 78 -3.66 -3.91 17.80
CA GLY A 78 -4.18 -3.58 19.14
C GLY A 78 -3.22 -3.75 20.32
N THR A 79 -2.14 -4.54 20.21
CA THR A 79 -1.36 -4.99 21.39
C THR A 79 -0.18 -4.11 21.80
N GLY A 80 0.09 -2.99 21.13
CA GLY A 80 1.14 -2.06 21.56
C GLY A 80 0.62 -1.09 22.62
N GLY A 81 1.36 -0.78 23.68
CA GLY A 81 1.02 0.31 24.61
C GLY A 81 0.96 1.69 23.93
N TRP A 82 1.71 2.68 24.42
CA TRP A 82 1.86 3.95 23.70
C TRP A 82 2.33 3.80 22.23
N ARG A 83 2.86 2.61 21.87
CA ARG A 83 3.20 2.15 20.51
C ARG A 83 2.04 1.68 19.62
N ALA A 84 0.92 1.16 20.13
CA ALA A 84 -0.27 1.00 19.25
C ALA A 84 -1.05 2.30 19.15
N ARG A 85 -0.91 3.17 20.15
CA ARG A 85 -1.41 4.54 20.13
C ARG A 85 -0.53 5.51 19.33
N SER A 86 0.56 5.05 18.70
CA SER A 86 1.26 5.78 17.64
C SER A 86 0.62 5.56 16.25
N ALA A 87 -0.69 5.33 16.21
CA ALA A 87 -1.72 6.15 15.56
C ALA A 87 -1.66 6.52 14.07
N SER A 88 -0.70 6.05 13.28
CA SER A 88 -0.74 6.27 11.83
C SER A 88 -0.50 4.97 11.08
N HIS A 89 -1.56 4.38 10.55
CA HIS A 89 -1.44 3.29 9.60
C HIS A 89 -1.57 3.84 8.19
N ALA A 90 -0.95 3.16 7.23
CA ALA A 90 -1.19 3.44 5.82
C ALA A 90 -2.47 2.70 5.48
N VAL A 91 -3.55 3.44 5.25
CA VAL A 91 -4.81 2.84 4.82
C VAL A 91 -5.04 3.19 3.36
N LEU A 92 -5.27 2.16 2.56
CA LEU A 92 -5.79 2.28 1.21
C LEU A 92 -7.23 1.77 1.23
N GLU A 93 -8.17 2.68 0.98
CA GLU A 93 -9.56 2.33 0.71
C GLU A 93 -9.64 1.81 -0.72
N LEU A 94 -10.16 0.59 -0.87
CA LEU A 94 -10.32 -0.07 -2.15
C LEU A 94 -11.63 0.36 -2.80
N PRO A 95 -11.61 0.77 -4.08
CA PRO A 95 -12.83 1.03 -4.82
C PRO A 95 -13.53 -0.28 -5.21
N ALA A 96 -14.71 -0.17 -5.81
CA ALA A 96 -15.50 -1.33 -6.23
C ALA A 96 -14.90 -2.10 -7.42
N SER A 97 -13.93 -1.51 -8.15
CA SER A 97 -13.34 -2.11 -9.35
C SER A 97 -11.87 -1.73 -9.54
N VAL A 98 -11.11 -2.60 -10.21
CA VAL A 98 -9.69 -2.37 -10.53
C VAL A 98 -9.53 -1.19 -11.49
N GLU A 99 -10.46 -1.03 -12.42
CA GLU A 99 -10.49 0.08 -13.38
C GLU A 99 -10.61 1.42 -12.66
N GLU A 100 -11.41 1.48 -11.59
CA GLU A 100 -11.50 2.66 -10.74
C GLU A 100 -10.22 2.89 -9.95
N TYR A 101 -9.63 1.84 -9.38
CA TYR A 101 -8.37 1.94 -8.66
C TYR A 101 -7.24 2.52 -9.53
N LEU A 102 -7.18 2.07 -10.78
CA LEU A 102 -6.19 2.50 -11.76
C LEU A 102 -6.58 3.77 -12.51
N ARG A 103 -7.73 4.41 -12.23
CA ARG A 103 -8.20 5.60 -12.96
C ARG A 103 -7.39 6.85 -12.62
N GLY A 104 -7.36 7.80 -13.56
CA GLY A 104 -6.84 9.16 -13.36
C GLY A 104 -5.33 9.34 -13.61
N SER A 105 -4.89 10.59 -13.61
CA SER A 105 -3.50 10.97 -13.89
C SER A 105 -2.53 10.56 -12.77
N LYS A 106 -3.00 10.58 -11.51
CA LYS A 106 -2.21 10.18 -10.33
C LYS A 106 -1.70 8.73 -10.43
N ARG A 107 -2.42 7.87 -11.14
CA ARG A 107 -2.09 6.44 -11.37
C ARG A 107 -1.28 6.16 -12.63
N GLN A 108 -0.89 7.18 -13.40
CA GLN A 108 -0.09 6.98 -14.62
C GLN A 108 1.24 6.27 -14.34
N ALA A 109 1.92 6.63 -13.24
CA ALA A 109 3.17 5.98 -12.85
C ALA A 109 2.97 4.50 -12.53
N VAL A 110 1.86 4.13 -11.88
CA VAL A 110 1.51 2.74 -11.57
C VAL A 110 1.34 1.97 -12.88
N ARG A 111 0.48 2.44 -13.78
CA ARG A 111 0.23 1.81 -15.09
C ARG A 111 1.51 1.63 -15.91
N THR A 112 2.35 2.66 -15.99
CA THR A 112 3.62 2.59 -16.71
C THR A 112 4.56 1.55 -16.11
N ASN A 113 4.68 1.49 -14.79
CA ASN A 113 5.55 0.52 -14.12
C ASN A 113 5.03 -0.92 -14.23
N VAL A 114 3.72 -1.14 -14.10
CA VAL A 114 3.09 -2.45 -14.35
C VAL A 114 3.40 -2.91 -15.78
N ARG A 115 3.17 -2.05 -16.79
CA ARG A 115 3.47 -2.38 -18.20
C ARG A 115 4.96 -2.70 -18.41
N ARG A 116 5.87 -1.95 -17.78
CA ARG A 116 7.32 -2.21 -17.86
C ARG A 116 7.68 -3.55 -17.23
N ALA A 117 7.09 -3.90 -16.09
CA ALA A 117 7.32 -5.18 -15.45
C ALA A 117 6.80 -6.34 -16.33
N SER A 118 5.57 -6.25 -16.84
CA SER A 118 5.04 -7.26 -17.75
C SER A 118 5.89 -7.41 -19.02
N ALA A 119 6.32 -6.29 -19.63
CA ALA A 119 7.19 -6.31 -20.81
C ALA A 119 8.57 -6.94 -20.52
N ALA A 120 9.04 -6.91 -19.28
CA ALA A 120 10.26 -7.56 -18.85
C ALA A 120 10.09 -9.06 -18.51
N GLY A 121 8.88 -9.60 -18.65
CA GLY A 121 8.57 -11.01 -18.38
C GLY A 121 8.40 -11.33 -16.89
N TYR A 122 8.00 -10.35 -16.08
CA TYR A 122 7.57 -10.62 -14.71
C TYR A 122 6.11 -11.09 -14.69
N GLU A 123 5.84 -12.15 -13.93
CA GLU A 123 4.51 -12.74 -13.75
C GLU A 123 4.17 -12.78 -12.27
N VAL A 124 2.89 -12.66 -11.91
CA VAL A 124 2.45 -12.76 -10.50
C VAL A 124 1.52 -13.95 -10.34
N ALA A 125 1.70 -14.70 -9.27
CA ALA A 125 0.80 -15.78 -8.89
C ALA A 125 0.36 -15.61 -7.44
N ARG A 126 -0.95 -15.72 -7.20
CA ARG A 126 -1.50 -15.89 -5.85
C ARG A 126 -1.40 -17.36 -5.45
N ARG A 127 -0.95 -17.61 -4.23
CA ARG A 127 -0.88 -18.91 -3.59
C ARG A 127 -1.78 -18.90 -2.35
N CYS A 128 -2.36 -20.05 -2.02
CA CYS A 128 -2.93 -20.23 -0.70
C CYS A 128 -1.79 -20.13 0.33
N GLY A 129 -1.92 -19.21 1.28
CA GLY A 129 -0.94 -19.09 2.35
C GLY A 129 -1.12 -20.18 3.42
N THR A 130 -0.21 -20.18 4.40
CA THR A 130 -0.27 -21.08 5.56
C THR A 130 -1.39 -20.68 6.51
N PRO A 131 -1.87 -21.57 7.41
CA PRO A 131 -2.83 -21.19 8.44
C PRO A 131 -2.36 -19.92 9.21
N GLY A 132 -3.18 -18.87 9.18
CA GLY A 132 -2.86 -17.56 9.75
C GLY A 132 -2.33 -16.51 8.77
N HIS A 133 -1.81 -16.91 7.61
CA HIS A 133 -1.45 -16.04 6.48
C HIS A 133 -2.38 -16.39 5.32
N GLN A 134 -3.39 -15.56 5.09
CA GLN A 134 -4.46 -15.94 4.17
C GLN A 134 -4.19 -15.54 2.71
N GLY A 135 -3.10 -14.81 2.44
CA GLY A 135 -2.66 -14.49 1.08
C GLY A 135 -1.15 -14.46 0.96
N LEU A 136 -0.63 -15.20 -0.02
CA LEU A 136 0.75 -15.12 -0.49
C LEU A 136 0.71 -14.81 -1.99
N TRP A 137 1.43 -13.79 -2.42
CA TRP A 137 1.63 -13.46 -3.83
C TRP A 137 3.11 -13.54 -4.14
N GLU A 138 3.45 -14.14 -5.27
CA GLU A 138 4.82 -14.29 -5.72
C GLU A 138 4.97 -13.63 -7.10
N VAL A 139 5.94 -12.73 -7.25
CA VAL A 139 6.43 -12.32 -8.56
C VAL A 139 7.52 -13.28 -9.00
N ARG A 140 7.41 -13.81 -10.21
CA ARG A 140 8.38 -14.71 -10.82
C ARG A 140 8.96 -14.13 -12.11
N ARG A 141 10.18 -14.54 -12.44
CA ARG A 141 10.83 -14.27 -13.73
C ARG A 141 11.84 -15.37 -14.04
N ALA A 142 11.85 -15.86 -15.27
CA ALA A 142 12.76 -16.92 -15.73
C ALA A 142 12.83 -18.13 -14.77
N GLY A 143 11.68 -18.53 -14.21
CA GLY A 143 11.55 -19.66 -13.30
C GLY A 143 11.82 -19.37 -11.81
N GLY A 144 12.44 -18.24 -11.44
CA GLY A 144 12.75 -17.89 -10.06
C GLY A 144 11.73 -16.94 -9.42
N VAL A 145 11.59 -16.99 -8.08
CA VAL A 145 10.83 -15.99 -7.30
C VAL A 145 11.70 -14.75 -7.13
N VAL A 146 11.14 -13.59 -7.45
CA VAL A 146 11.83 -12.30 -7.39
C VAL A 146 11.36 -11.50 -6.18
N ALA A 147 10.05 -11.55 -5.89
CA ALA A 147 9.46 -10.84 -4.76
C ALA A 147 8.23 -11.60 -4.26
N THR A 148 7.92 -11.42 -2.98
CA THR A 148 6.72 -11.99 -2.36
C THR A 148 5.96 -10.92 -1.59
N ALA A 149 4.64 -11.04 -1.55
CA ALA A 149 3.80 -10.29 -0.63
C ALA A 149 2.99 -11.23 0.25
N THR A 150 2.88 -10.92 1.54
CA THR A 150 2.07 -11.69 2.50
C THR A 150 1.05 -10.79 3.18
N ALA A 151 -0.15 -11.35 3.39
CA ALA A 151 -1.21 -10.63 4.05
C ALA A 151 -2.07 -11.51 4.96
N VAL A 152 -2.60 -10.88 6.01
CA VAL A 152 -3.64 -11.45 6.87
C VAL A 152 -4.98 -10.89 6.41
N LEU A 153 -5.87 -11.77 5.98
CA LEU A 153 -7.17 -11.37 5.45
C LEU A 153 -8.25 -11.56 6.52
N ASP A 154 -9.09 -10.54 6.66
CA ASP A 154 -10.42 -10.65 7.22
C ASP A 154 -11.46 -10.33 6.12
N ARG A 155 -12.74 -10.28 6.45
CA ARG A 155 -13.82 -10.07 5.46
C ARG A 155 -13.68 -8.78 4.66
N GLU A 156 -13.55 -7.64 5.33
CA GLU A 156 -13.48 -6.31 4.66
C GLU A 156 -12.11 -5.65 4.80
N VAL A 157 -11.23 -6.22 5.61
CA VAL A 157 -9.96 -5.61 5.99
C VAL A 157 -8.83 -6.60 5.77
N VAL A 158 -7.74 -6.10 5.22
CA VAL A 158 -6.49 -6.85 5.04
C VAL A 158 -5.35 -6.10 5.69
N LEU A 159 -4.54 -6.81 6.48
CA LEU A 159 -3.25 -6.33 6.94
C LEU A 159 -2.17 -6.86 6.01
N LEU A 160 -1.61 -5.98 5.17
CA LEU A 160 -0.49 -6.28 4.28
C LEU A 160 0.81 -6.15 5.09
N GLN A 161 1.44 -7.28 5.38
CA GLN A 161 2.58 -7.35 6.30
C GLN A 161 3.89 -7.04 5.60
N THR A 162 4.10 -7.62 4.41
CA THR A 162 5.42 -7.58 3.80
C THR A 162 5.35 -7.57 2.29
N LEU A 163 6.25 -6.81 1.66
CA LEU A 163 6.72 -7.00 0.29
C LEU A 163 8.22 -7.30 0.36
N LEU A 164 8.57 -8.58 0.34
CA LEU A 164 9.94 -9.04 0.48
C LEU A 164 10.54 -9.36 -0.89
N LYS A 165 11.86 -9.25 -0.98
CA LYS A 165 12.63 -9.85 -2.07
C LYS A 165 13.18 -11.18 -1.61
N ASP A 166 13.37 -12.11 -2.56
CA ASP A 166 14.31 -13.19 -2.35
C ASP A 166 15.76 -12.67 -2.54
N GLY A 167 16.58 -12.76 -1.50
CA GLY A 167 17.96 -12.25 -1.49
C GLY A 167 18.13 -10.72 -1.25
N GLN A 168 19.28 -10.33 -0.72
CA GLN A 168 19.56 -9.00 -0.10
C GLN A 168 19.53 -7.76 -1.03
N ALA A 169 19.39 -7.92 -2.34
CA ALA A 169 19.37 -6.76 -3.24
C ALA A 169 18.02 -6.00 -3.18
N ALA A 170 17.96 -4.73 -3.59
CA ALA A 170 16.69 -4.01 -3.66
C ALA A 170 15.73 -4.62 -4.72
N ILE A 171 14.42 -4.58 -4.47
CA ILE A 171 13.39 -4.95 -5.46
C ILE A 171 13.31 -3.82 -6.51
N PRO A 172 13.38 -4.12 -7.83
CA PRO A 172 13.14 -3.12 -8.86
C PRO A 172 11.80 -2.40 -8.65
N SER A 173 11.74 -1.12 -8.98
CA SER A 173 10.55 -0.30 -8.70
C SER A 173 9.29 -0.87 -9.37
N GLU A 174 9.42 -1.28 -10.62
CA GLU A 174 8.39 -1.86 -11.47
C GLU A 174 7.85 -3.18 -10.94
N VAL A 175 8.70 -4.01 -10.34
CA VAL A 175 8.29 -5.27 -9.68
C VAL A 175 7.43 -4.99 -8.47
N ARG A 176 7.74 -3.96 -7.68
CA ARG A 176 6.90 -3.56 -6.53
C ARG A 176 5.53 -3.04 -6.97
N TYR A 177 5.48 -2.23 -8.02
CA TYR A 177 4.20 -1.75 -8.57
C TYR A 177 3.37 -2.89 -9.15
N LEU A 178 3.99 -3.83 -9.87
CA LEU A 178 3.31 -5.03 -10.37
C LEU A 178 2.73 -5.85 -9.21
N LEU A 179 3.57 -6.26 -8.26
CA LEU A 179 3.16 -7.08 -7.12
C LEU A 179 2.01 -6.43 -6.34
N HIS A 180 2.13 -5.14 -6.02
CA HIS A 180 1.09 -4.43 -5.29
C HIS A 180 -0.23 -4.31 -6.07
N THR A 181 -0.15 -4.03 -7.38
CA THR A 181 -1.36 -3.89 -8.22
C THR A 181 -2.11 -5.21 -8.31
N GLU A 182 -1.41 -6.33 -8.44
CA GLU A 182 -2.03 -7.67 -8.47
C GLU A 182 -2.65 -8.03 -7.12
N VAL A 183 -1.94 -7.74 -6.01
CA VAL A 183 -2.52 -7.89 -4.65
C VAL A 183 -3.82 -7.09 -4.55
N VAL A 184 -3.82 -5.80 -4.89
CA VAL A 184 -5.02 -4.97 -4.81
C VAL A 184 -6.14 -5.48 -5.72
N SER A 185 -5.81 -5.95 -6.92
CA SER A 185 -6.80 -6.47 -7.86
C SER A 185 -7.51 -7.70 -7.31
N ASP A 186 -6.75 -8.65 -6.76
CA ASP A 186 -7.29 -9.84 -6.10
C ASP A 186 -8.13 -9.47 -4.86
N LEU A 187 -7.69 -8.49 -4.07
CA LEU A 187 -8.42 -8.04 -2.89
C LEU A 187 -9.73 -7.33 -3.24
N ILE A 188 -9.76 -6.54 -4.33
CA ILE A 188 -11.01 -5.95 -4.87
C ILE A 188 -11.97 -7.08 -5.30
N ALA A 189 -11.47 -8.09 -6.01
CA ALA A 189 -12.27 -9.24 -6.42
C ALA A 189 -12.82 -10.04 -5.23
N ASP A 190 -12.07 -10.12 -4.13
CA ASP A 190 -12.48 -10.75 -2.87
C ASP A 190 -13.47 -9.88 -2.05
N GLY A 191 -13.78 -8.66 -2.49
CA GLY A 191 -14.68 -7.73 -1.79
C GLY A 191 -14.06 -7.04 -0.57
N VAL A 192 -12.73 -7.01 -0.47
CA VAL A 192 -12.02 -6.26 0.58
C VAL A 192 -12.18 -4.76 0.34
N ARG A 193 -12.36 -4.01 1.43
CA ARG A 193 -12.56 -2.55 1.38
C ARG A 193 -11.36 -1.77 1.89
N PHE A 194 -10.58 -2.34 2.80
CA PHE A 194 -9.45 -1.65 3.40
C PHE A 194 -8.20 -2.52 3.36
N VAL A 195 -7.13 -1.98 2.75
CA VAL A 195 -5.78 -2.51 2.91
C VAL A 195 -5.03 -1.63 3.89
N VAL A 196 -4.55 -2.25 4.95
CA VAL A 196 -3.79 -1.61 6.01
C VAL A 196 -2.35 -2.07 5.92
N VAL A 197 -1.43 -1.13 5.94
CA VAL A 197 0.00 -1.37 6.16
C VAL A 197 0.34 -0.80 7.53
N GLU A 198 1.33 -1.40 8.20
CA GLU A 198 1.86 -0.94 9.48
C GLU A 198 2.35 0.52 9.46
N ALA A 199 2.89 0.98 10.60
CA ALA A 199 3.09 2.38 10.93
C ALA A 199 3.78 3.23 9.83
N VAL A 200 3.09 4.24 9.32
CA VAL A 200 3.57 5.12 8.23
C VAL A 200 4.61 6.14 8.69
N LEU A 201 4.48 6.65 9.91
CA LEU A 201 5.35 7.75 10.37
C LEU A 201 6.83 7.34 10.39
N GLY A 202 7.14 6.08 10.68
CA GLY A 202 8.51 5.55 10.70
C GLY A 202 9.06 5.07 9.35
N MET A 203 8.26 5.09 8.28
CA MET A 203 8.69 4.54 6.98
C MET A 203 9.85 5.35 6.36
N PRO A 204 10.80 4.68 5.68
CA PRO A 204 11.77 5.36 4.82
C PRO A 204 11.08 6.24 3.75
N PRO A 205 11.69 7.37 3.33
CA PRO A 205 11.11 8.28 2.35
C PRO A 205 10.66 7.61 1.04
N GLY A 206 11.42 6.61 0.57
CA GLY A 206 11.06 5.85 -0.63
C GLY A 206 9.76 5.04 -0.50
N LEU A 207 9.49 4.47 0.68
CA LEU A 207 8.25 3.75 0.94
C LEU A 207 7.06 4.70 1.11
N LYS A 208 7.29 5.88 1.68
CA LYS A 208 6.26 6.94 1.79
C LYS A 208 5.84 7.43 0.41
N TYR A 209 6.81 7.76 -0.44
CA TYR A 209 6.57 8.16 -1.82
C TYR A 209 5.80 7.07 -2.60
N PHE A 210 6.22 5.82 -2.44
CA PHE A 210 5.56 4.67 -3.05
C PHE A 210 4.11 4.54 -2.57
N GLY A 211 3.87 4.55 -1.25
CA GLY A 211 2.53 4.48 -0.67
C GLY A 211 1.60 5.59 -1.17
N ALA A 212 2.09 6.84 -1.21
CA ALA A 212 1.32 7.98 -1.73
C ALA A 212 0.95 7.80 -3.21
N ARG A 213 1.85 7.26 -4.04
CA ARG A 213 1.58 6.93 -5.45
C ARG A 213 0.55 5.83 -5.62
N LEU A 214 0.48 4.90 -4.68
CA LEU A 214 -0.51 3.82 -4.63
C LEU A 214 -1.85 4.25 -4.01
N GLY A 215 -1.89 5.43 -3.38
CA GLY A 215 -3.09 6.00 -2.76
C GLY A 215 -3.27 5.69 -1.29
N TYR A 216 -2.24 5.18 -0.62
CA TYR A 216 -2.29 5.06 0.84
C TYR A 216 -2.30 6.42 1.48
N GLU A 217 -3.10 6.54 2.53
CA GLU A 217 -3.18 7.72 3.37
C GLU A 217 -2.84 7.36 4.82
N ALA A 218 -2.17 8.28 5.52
CA ALA A 218 -1.92 8.10 6.94
C ALA A 218 -3.21 8.32 7.73
N ARG A 219 -3.68 7.30 8.46
CA ARG A 219 -4.91 7.38 9.26
C ARG A 219 -4.73 6.79 10.65
N ARG A 220 -5.47 7.34 11.62
CA ARG A 220 -5.73 6.67 12.90
C ARG A 220 -6.74 5.58 12.65
N VAL A 221 -6.44 4.36 13.06
CA VAL A 221 -7.39 3.25 12.90
C VAL A 221 -8.13 3.02 14.20
N ARG A 222 -9.44 2.85 14.11
CA ARG A 222 -10.30 2.40 15.21
C ARG A 222 -10.90 1.07 14.80
N LEU A 223 -10.63 0.02 15.58
CA LEU A 223 -11.11 -1.32 15.29
C LEU A 223 -12.55 -1.44 15.76
N VAL A 224 -13.47 -1.70 14.84
CA VAL A 224 -14.90 -1.85 15.14
C VAL A 224 -15.26 -3.32 14.96
N ALA A 225 -16.01 -3.89 15.91
CA ALA A 225 -16.52 -5.24 15.75
C ALA A 225 -17.61 -5.25 14.68
N LEU A 226 -17.47 -6.12 13.67
CA LEU A 226 -18.60 -6.43 12.81
C LEU A 226 -19.62 -7.25 13.60
N PRO A 227 -20.93 -6.96 13.46
CA PRO A 227 -21.94 -7.86 13.97
C PRO A 227 -21.69 -9.26 13.37
N GLU A 228 -21.92 -10.28 14.17
CA GLU A 228 -21.75 -11.68 13.76
C GLU A 228 -22.81 -12.00 12.70
N LEU A 229 -22.48 -11.71 11.45
CA LEU A 229 -23.26 -12.13 10.31
C LEU A 229 -22.98 -13.60 10.06
N ALA A 230 -24.02 -14.33 9.66
CA ALA A 230 -23.91 -15.70 9.18
C ALA A 230 -22.71 -15.82 8.21
N PRO A 231 -21.95 -16.92 8.26
CA PRO A 231 -20.77 -17.11 7.43
C PRO A 231 -21.12 -16.82 5.96
N VAL A 232 -20.52 -15.76 5.41
CA VAL A 232 -20.67 -15.44 3.99
C VAL A 232 -20.02 -16.59 3.23
N GLN A 233 -20.82 -17.33 2.48
CA GLN A 233 -20.28 -18.22 1.45
C GLN A 233 -19.50 -17.33 0.48
N ARG A 234 -18.17 -17.43 0.50
CA ARG A 234 -17.35 -16.76 -0.50
C ARG A 234 -17.80 -17.29 -1.87
N PRO A 235 -18.13 -16.42 -2.85
CA PRO A 235 -18.36 -16.88 -4.20
C PRO A 235 -17.13 -17.67 -4.66
N ALA A 236 -17.33 -18.72 -5.44
CA ALA A 236 -16.23 -19.47 -6.03
C ALA A 236 -15.30 -18.49 -6.74
N VAL A 237 -13.99 -18.59 -6.47
CA VAL A 237 -12.96 -17.70 -7.02
C VAL A 237 -13.15 -17.58 -8.53
N VAL A 238 -13.47 -16.38 -9.00
CA VAL A 238 -13.60 -16.12 -10.43
C VAL A 238 -12.20 -16.17 -11.04
N ASP A 239 -11.96 -17.09 -11.97
CA ASP A 239 -10.69 -17.15 -12.68
C ASP A 239 -10.56 -15.94 -13.59
N LEU A 240 -9.81 -14.93 -13.14
CA LEU A 240 -9.64 -13.66 -13.87
C LEU A 240 -9.00 -13.86 -15.26
N ARG A 241 -8.38 -15.01 -15.53
CA ARG A 241 -7.91 -15.40 -16.87
C ARG A 241 -9.04 -15.61 -17.88
N GLN A 242 -10.28 -15.82 -17.41
CA GLN A 242 -11.46 -15.97 -18.27
C GLN A 242 -12.06 -14.62 -18.70
N PHE A 243 -11.70 -13.51 -18.04
CA PHE A 243 -12.09 -12.20 -18.55
C PHE A 243 -11.16 -11.85 -19.72
N PRO A 244 -11.70 -11.67 -20.93
CA PRO A 244 -10.90 -11.20 -22.05
C PRO A 244 -10.36 -9.82 -21.67
N VAL A 245 -9.04 -9.71 -21.51
CA VAL A 245 -8.37 -8.41 -21.45
C VAL A 245 -8.87 -7.62 -22.65
N PRO A 246 -9.49 -6.43 -22.47
CA PRO A 246 -9.92 -5.64 -23.59
C PRO A 246 -8.69 -5.40 -24.46
N ARG A 247 -8.68 -5.98 -25.66
CA ARG A 247 -7.68 -5.64 -26.65
C ARG A 247 -7.90 -4.16 -26.92
N LEU A 248 -7.03 -3.32 -26.36
CA LEU A 248 -6.97 -1.92 -26.77
C LEU A 248 -6.89 -1.94 -28.30
N PRO A 249 -7.68 -1.09 -29.00
CA PRO A 249 -7.63 -1.03 -30.45
C PRO A 249 -6.16 -0.90 -30.83
N GLN A 250 -5.68 -1.84 -31.66
CA GLN A 250 -4.36 -1.73 -32.24
C GLN A 250 -4.32 -0.34 -32.87
N VAL A 251 -3.50 0.54 -32.31
CA VAL A 251 -3.16 1.80 -32.96
C VAL A 251 -2.49 1.34 -34.26
N LEU A 252 -3.28 1.36 -35.34
CA LEU A 252 -2.83 1.04 -36.69
C LEU A 252 -1.56 1.84 -36.91
N GLY A 253 -0.45 1.11 -37.06
CA GLY A 253 0.83 1.69 -37.40
C GLY A 253 0.66 2.42 -38.71
N GLY A 254 0.56 3.75 -38.64
CA GLY A 254 0.79 4.60 -39.80
C GLY A 254 2.21 4.34 -40.30
N PRO A 255 2.43 4.28 -41.62
CA PRO A 255 3.76 4.05 -42.17
C PRO A 255 4.72 5.12 -41.65
N ALA A 256 5.89 4.67 -41.20
CA ALA A 256 7.02 5.51 -40.84
C ALA A 256 7.45 6.33 -42.07
N GLY A 257 6.86 7.52 -42.21
CA GLY A 257 7.17 8.49 -43.24
C GLY A 257 8.54 9.12 -42.99
N GLN A 258 9.49 8.71 -43.81
CA GLN A 258 10.61 9.49 -44.37
C GLN A 258 11.28 10.52 -43.45
N VAL A 259 12.46 10.14 -42.97
CA VAL A 259 13.51 11.05 -42.55
C VAL A 259 14.00 11.83 -43.78
N LEU A 260 13.50 13.05 -43.96
CA LEU A 260 14.08 14.03 -44.87
C LEU A 260 15.45 14.46 -44.32
N ARG A 261 16.52 13.91 -44.90
CA ARG A 261 17.87 14.45 -44.78
C ARG A 261 17.96 15.71 -45.64
N SER A 262 17.74 16.89 -45.05
CA SER A 262 18.16 18.15 -45.65
C SER A 262 19.65 18.36 -45.36
N GLY A 263 20.48 18.14 -46.38
CA GLY A 263 21.84 18.66 -46.42
C GLY A 263 21.80 20.19 -46.57
N SER A 264 22.65 20.88 -45.82
CA SER A 264 22.99 22.28 -46.06
C SER A 264 24.51 22.37 -46.12
N ALA A 265 24.97 22.72 -47.32
CA ALA A 265 26.34 22.89 -47.70
C ALA A 265 26.86 24.27 -47.31
N ARG A 266 28.19 24.31 -47.13
CA ARG A 266 29.05 25.49 -47.02
C ARG A 266 28.75 26.53 -48.11
N ARG A 267 28.73 27.80 -47.73
CA ARG A 267 29.55 28.87 -48.31
C ARG A 267 29.92 29.84 -47.20
#